data_AF-A0A268JBS7-F1
#
_entry.id   AF-A0A268JBS7-F1
#
_cell.length_a   1.000
_cell.length_b   1.000
_cell.length_c   1.000
_cell.angle_alpha   90.00
_cell.angle_beta   90.00
_cell.angle_gamma   90.00
#
_symmetry.space_group_name_H-M   'P 1'
#
loop_
_entity.id
_entity.type
_entity.pdbx_description
1 polymer ?
#
loop_
_entity_poly.entity_id
_entity_poly.type
_entity_poly.pdbx_seq_one_letter_code
_entity_poly.pdbx_strand_id
1 'polypeptide(L)'
;MYEERILELNEKYSHNYMDGIHACGRMIFKKAKTQGLIKINPTEDYKLPKKQQTVEELEKEEEDINFLEKEELAHFLKLAQSDGLEMDHIVFTVLSYTGLRIGELLALKWTDFNAKQGTLRITKTIYNPTNNFEKYQLLTPKTTGSRRTIEIDEMLVKMLKKHEIKQKETKLKNKPIYQDNGFIFARDDGHPQLRKVFETRLHRLLNKAGIQKNITPHSFRHTHASLMFEAGATIKEVMERLGHTDPKTTTVIYTHVTQSTKEKTSQQFSKLMKGLLH
;
A
#
# COMPACT_ATOMS: atom_id res chain seq x y z
N MET A 1 -2.43 22.44 32.06
CA MET A 1 -1.29 22.66 31.13
C MET A 1 -1.18 21.63 30.00
N TYR A 2 -0.96 20.33 30.25
CA TYR A 2 -0.85 19.35 29.14
C TYR A 2 -2.19 19.15 28.42
N GLU A 3 -3.26 18.90 29.18
CA GLU A 3 -4.61 18.74 28.65
C GLU A 3 -5.08 19.96 27.85
N GLU A 4 -4.99 21.16 28.42
CA GLU A 4 -5.31 22.42 27.73
C GLU A 4 -4.56 22.55 26.40
N ARG A 5 -3.26 22.22 26.39
CA ARG A 5 -2.46 22.28 25.17
C ARG A 5 -2.91 21.25 24.13
N ILE A 6 -3.32 20.05 24.55
CA ILE A 6 -3.85 19.05 23.63
C ILE A 6 -5.21 19.50 23.06
N LEU A 7 -6.07 20.12 23.87
CA LEU A 7 -7.35 20.65 23.41
C LEU A 7 -7.17 21.77 22.37
N GLU A 8 -6.26 22.72 22.61
CA GLU A 8 -5.92 23.78 21.64
C GLU A 8 -5.40 23.24 20.31
N LEU A 9 -4.62 22.15 20.36
CA LEU A 9 -4.08 21.51 19.16
C LEU A 9 -5.15 20.69 18.44
N ASN A 10 -6.09 20.11 19.18
CA ASN A 10 -7.18 19.31 18.63
C ASN A 10 -8.15 20.12 17.75
N GLU A 11 -8.23 21.43 17.97
CA GLU A 11 -8.97 22.35 17.09
C GLU A 11 -8.26 22.61 15.75
N LYS A 12 -6.95 22.39 15.69
CA LYS A 12 -6.09 22.79 14.55
C LYS A 12 -5.66 21.65 13.65
N TYR A 13 -5.62 20.43 14.19
CA TYR A 13 -5.05 19.27 13.49
C TYR A 13 -6.03 18.10 13.46
N SER A 14 -5.84 17.21 12.48
CA SER A 14 -6.65 16.01 12.35
C SER A 14 -6.48 15.06 13.55
N HIS A 15 -7.50 14.27 13.84
CA HIS A 15 -7.48 13.31 14.96
C HIS A 15 -6.27 12.36 14.88
N ASN A 16 -5.95 11.84 13.69
CA ASN A 16 -4.78 10.96 13.50
C ASN A 16 -3.45 11.65 13.82
N TYR A 17 -3.32 12.94 13.51
CA TYR A 17 -2.15 13.73 13.85
C TYR A 17 -2.07 13.98 15.38
N MET A 18 -3.22 14.28 15.99
CA MET A 18 -3.35 14.45 17.44
C MET A 18 -3.06 13.18 18.23
N ASP A 19 -3.54 12.03 17.76
CA ASP A 19 -3.20 10.72 18.31
C ASP A 19 -1.69 10.48 18.29
N GLY A 20 -1.01 10.88 17.21
CA GLY A 20 0.43 10.85 17.09
C GLY A 20 1.13 11.73 18.13
N ILE A 21 0.71 13.00 18.27
CA ILE A 21 1.23 13.93 19.27
C ILE A 21 1.04 13.36 20.69
N HIS A 22 -0.16 12.88 20.99
CA HIS A 22 -0.50 12.36 22.32
C HIS A 22 0.26 11.06 22.63
N ALA A 23 0.43 10.16 21.65
CA ALA A 23 1.26 8.97 21.79
C ALA A 23 2.73 9.31 22.09
N CYS A 24 3.31 10.27 21.35
CA CYS A 24 4.67 10.77 21.62
C CYS A 24 4.77 11.38 23.02
N GLY A 25 3.82 12.24 23.40
CA GLY A 25 3.76 12.83 24.74
C GLY A 25 3.75 11.78 25.84
N ARG A 26 2.88 10.76 25.74
CA ARG A 26 2.82 9.64 26.68
C ARG A 26 4.17 8.93 26.81
N MET A 27 4.87 8.69 25.71
CA MET A 27 6.19 8.05 25.74
C MET A 27 7.24 8.90 26.46
N ILE A 28 7.29 10.20 26.15
CA ILE A 28 8.26 11.15 26.73
C ILE A 28 8.03 11.30 28.24
N PHE A 29 6.80 11.62 28.65
CA PHE A 29 6.49 11.87 30.06
C PHE A 29 6.56 10.59 30.90
N LYS A 30 6.19 9.43 30.35
CA LYS A 30 6.44 8.14 31.01
C LYS A 30 7.93 7.93 31.29
N LYS A 31 8.79 8.16 30.28
CA LYS A 31 10.24 8.02 30.45
C LYS A 31 10.79 9.00 31.50
N ALA A 32 10.34 10.25 31.47
CA ALA A 32 10.74 11.27 32.43
C ALA A 32 10.35 10.90 33.88
N LYS A 33 9.14 10.35 34.09
CA LYS A 33 8.70 9.85 35.40
C LYS A 33 9.55 8.66 35.86
N THR A 34 9.82 7.70 34.97
CA THR A 34 10.68 6.54 35.29
C THR A 34 12.12 6.93 35.64
N GLN A 35 12.62 8.03 35.06
CA GLN A 35 13.95 8.57 35.38
C GLN A 35 13.96 9.53 36.58
N GLY A 36 12.82 9.77 37.23
CA GLY A 36 12.72 10.68 38.36
C GLY A 36 12.84 12.17 38.01
N LEU A 37 12.83 12.52 36.72
CA LEU A 37 12.90 13.92 36.26
C LEU A 37 11.62 14.71 36.55
N ILE A 38 10.48 14.00 36.61
CA ILE A 38 9.19 14.53 37.02
C ILE A 38 8.56 13.60 38.05
N LYS A 39 7.79 14.18 38.98
CA LYS A 39 7.08 13.41 40.02
C LYS A 39 5.76 12.83 39.50
N ILE A 40 5.07 13.57 38.63
CA ILE A 40 3.74 13.25 38.13
C ILE A 40 3.81 13.21 36.60
N ASN A 41 3.20 12.18 36.00
CA ASN A 41 3.07 12.12 34.55
C ASN A 41 1.80 12.88 34.13
N PRO A 42 1.92 14.02 33.42
CA PRO A 42 0.77 14.83 33.03
C PRO A 42 -0.14 14.16 31.98
N THR A 43 0.23 12.99 31.46
CA THR A 43 -0.55 12.23 30.47
C THR A 43 -1.26 11.01 31.06
N GLU A 44 -1.12 10.74 32.37
CA GLU A 44 -1.53 9.48 32.98
C GLU A 44 -3.06 9.30 32.99
N ASP A 45 -3.79 10.39 33.27
CA ASP A 45 -5.25 10.38 33.39
C ASP A 45 -5.97 11.02 32.20
N TYR A 46 -5.23 11.68 31.31
CA TYR A 46 -5.82 12.31 30.12
C TYR A 46 -6.10 11.29 29.03
N LYS A 47 -7.35 11.21 28.60
CA LYS A 47 -7.77 10.48 27.40
C LYS A 47 -8.21 11.50 26.36
N LEU A 48 -7.61 11.43 25.17
CA LEU A 48 -8.07 12.24 24.05
C LEU A 48 -9.57 11.96 23.84
N PRO A 49 -10.44 12.98 23.83
CA PRO A 49 -11.85 12.78 23.57
C PRO A 49 -12.00 12.11 22.21
N LYS A 50 -12.73 11.00 22.16
CA LYS A 50 -13.12 10.42 20.87
C LYS A 50 -13.95 11.46 20.16
N LYS A 51 -13.47 11.96 19.02
CA LYS A 51 -14.30 12.80 18.16
C LYS A 51 -15.52 11.96 17.76
N GLN A 52 -16.72 12.40 18.14
CA GLN A 52 -17.93 11.83 17.57
C GLN A 52 -17.91 12.20 16.09
N GLN A 53 -17.77 11.18 15.26
CA GLN A 53 -17.81 11.33 13.82
C GLN A 53 -19.21 11.81 13.44
N THR A 54 -19.28 12.89 12.65
CA THR A 54 -20.59 13.34 12.15
C THR A 54 -21.13 12.35 11.13
N VAL A 55 -22.43 12.40 10.83
CA VAL A 55 -23.02 11.55 9.79
C VAL A 55 -22.36 11.82 8.44
N GLU A 56 -22.06 13.09 8.14
CA GLU A 56 -21.36 13.48 6.91
C GLU A 56 -19.90 13.00 6.87
N GLU A 57 -19.23 12.90 8.04
CA GLU A 57 -17.89 12.32 8.14
C GLU A 57 -17.89 10.79 8.03
N LEU A 58 -18.96 10.13 8.46
CA LEU A 58 -19.16 8.69 8.29
C LEU A 58 -19.43 8.34 6.82
N GLU A 59 -20.34 9.07 6.18
CA GLU A 59 -20.67 8.87 4.76
C GLU A 59 -19.46 9.14 3.86
N LYS A 60 -18.65 10.18 4.16
CA LYS A 60 -17.38 10.43 3.46
C LYS A 60 -16.34 9.33 3.66
N GLU A 61 -16.23 8.75 4.86
CA GLU A 61 -15.25 7.67 5.11
C GLU A 61 -15.60 6.37 4.38
N GLU A 62 -16.88 6.07 4.18
CA GLU A 62 -17.33 4.95 3.33
C GLU A 62 -17.00 5.18 1.84
N GLU A 63 -17.00 6.44 1.39
CA GLU A 63 -16.56 6.85 0.04
C GLU A 63 -15.02 6.86 -0.13
N ASP A 64 -14.25 6.94 0.97
CA ASP A 64 -12.81 7.24 0.94
C ASP A 64 -11.90 6.01 0.76
N ILE A 65 -12.44 4.81 0.54
CA ILE A 65 -11.64 3.66 0.12
C ILE A 65 -11.18 3.91 -1.32
N ASN A 66 -10.05 4.59 -1.45
CA ASN A 66 -9.51 5.00 -2.74
C ASN A 66 -8.84 3.82 -3.45
N PHE A 67 -9.59 3.14 -4.32
CA PHE A 67 -9.12 2.13 -5.25
C PHE A 67 -9.69 2.33 -6.66
N LEU A 68 -9.00 1.75 -7.64
CA LEU A 68 -9.45 1.64 -9.03
C LEU A 68 -10.31 0.40 -9.21
N GLU A 69 -11.49 0.57 -9.81
CA GLU A 69 -12.31 -0.53 -10.31
C GLU A 69 -11.62 -1.23 -11.49
N LYS A 70 -12.11 -2.42 -11.86
CA LYS A 70 -11.50 -3.24 -12.92
C LYS A 70 -11.35 -2.48 -14.25
N GLU A 71 -12.40 -1.79 -14.69
CA GLU A 71 -12.43 -1.04 -15.95
C GLU A 71 -11.51 0.18 -15.89
N GLU A 72 -11.52 0.91 -14.77
CA GLU A 72 -10.63 2.05 -14.52
C GLU A 72 -9.16 1.62 -14.51
N LEU A 73 -8.85 0.50 -13.85
CA LEU A 73 -7.51 -0.08 -13.82
C LEU A 73 -7.07 -0.49 -15.23
N ALA A 74 -7.93 -1.16 -15.99
CA ALA A 74 -7.62 -1.57 -17.36
C ALA A 74 -7.32 -0.35 -18.25
N HIS A 75 -8.14 0.70 -18.14
CA HIS A 75 -7.92 1.96 -18.85
C HIS A 75 -6.59 2.62 -18.44
N PHE A 76 -6.33 2.71 -17.13
CA PHE A 76 -5.10 3.28 -16.58
C PHE A 76 -3.85 2.51 -17.05
N LEU A 77 -3.86 1.18 -17.00
CA LEU A 77 -2.70 0.36 -17.42
C LEU A 77 -2.43 0.47 -18.93
N LYS A 78 -3.48 0.61 -19.74
CA LYS A 78 -3.36 0.88 -21.18
C LYS A 78 -2.71 2.24 -21.43
N LEU A 79 -3.13 3.28 -20.72
CA LEU A 79 -2.49 4.60 -20.78
C LEU A 79 -1.05 4.58 -20.27
N ALA A 80 -0.74 3.83 -19.21
CA ALA A 80 0.62 3.65 -18.75
C ALA A 80 1.51 2.95 -19.80
N GLN A 81 0.92 2.15 -20.70
CA GLN A 81 1.63 1.51 -21.80
C GLN A 81 1.88 2.46 -22.98
N SER A 82 0.89 3.27 -23.37
CA SER A 82 0.97 4.16 -24.54
C SER A 82 1.63 5.50 -24.23
N ASP A 83 1.31 6.08 -23.08
CA ASP A 83 1.63 7.47 -22.67
C ASP A 83 2.51 7.54 -21.40
N GLY A 84 2.86 6.38 -20.86
CA GLY A 84 3.78 6.23 -19.75
C GLY A 84 5.21 6.52 -20.15
N LEU A 85 6.00 6.90 -19.14
CA LEU A 85 7.45 6.92 -19.27
C LEU A 85 8.01 5.51 -19.11
N GLU A 86 9.31 5.37 -19.36
CA GLU A 86 10.02 4.13 -19.10
C GLU A 86 9.78 3.63 -17.66
N MET A 87 9.49 2.33 -17.57
CA MET A 87 9.07 1.57 -16.38
C MET A 87 7.64 1.81 -15.86
N ASP A 88 6.91 2.84 -16.31
CA ASP A 88 5.59 3.14 -15.75
C ASP A 88 4.63 1.95 -15.90
N HIS A 89 4.49 1.42 -17.12
CA HIS A 89 3.62 0.28 -17.39
C HIS A 89 3.94 -0.93 -16.50
N ILE A 90 5.20 -1.39 -16.47
CA ILE A 90 5.56 -2.58 -15.68
C ILE A 90 5.40 -2.34 -14.18
N VAL A 91 5.75 -1.16 -13.66
CA VAL A 91 5.63 -0.85 -12.24
C VAL A 91 4.18 -0.87 -11.79
N PHE A 92 3.31 -0.18 -12.52
CA PHE A 92 1.88 -0.15 -12.16
C PHE A 92 1.21 -1.50 -12.39
N THR A 93 1.57 -2.26 -13.43
CA THR A 93 1.08 -3.63 -13.60
C THR A 93 1.51 -4.52 -12.44
N VAL A 94 2.78 -4.49 -12.04
CA VAL A 94 3.25 -5.30 -10.91
C VAL A 94 2.53 -4.91 -9.63
N LEU A 95 2.41 -3.62 -9.31
CA LEU A 95 1.65 -3.16 -8.13
C LEU A 95 0.21 -3.69 -8.13
N SER A 96 -0.47 -3.61 -9.28
CA SER A 96 -1.88 -3.99 -9.42
C SER A 96 -2.13 -5.49 -9.28
N TYR A 97 -1.21 -6.33 -9.79
CA TYR A 97 -1.36 -7.79 -9.81
C TYR A 97 -0.76 -8.49 -8.57
N THR A 98 0.00 -7.76 -7.75
CA THR A 98 0.68 -8.32 -6.57
C THR A 98 0.25 -7.69 -5.26
N GLY A 99 -0.33 -6.49 -5.29
CA GLY A 99 -0.68 -5.73 -4.09
C GLY A 99 0.53 -5.34 -3.23
N LEU A 100 1.74 -5.32 -3.81
CA LEU A 100 2.94 -4.91 -3.09
C LEU A 100 2.83 -3.47 -2.60
N ARG A 101 3.42 -3.20 -1.43
CA ARG A 101 3.67 -1.80 -1.04
C ARG A 101 4.75 -1.22 -1.96
N ILE A 102 4.66 0.06 -2.28
CA ILE A 102 5.69 0.72 -3.14
C ILE A 102 7.11 0.53 -2.61
N GLY A 103 7.30 0.56 -1.29
CA GLY A 103 8.61 0.31 -0.69
C GLY A 103 9.11 -1.13 -0.84
N GLU A 104 8.20 -2.11 -0.85
CA GLU A 104 8.51 -3.52 -1.13
C GLU A 104 8.91 -3.69 -2.60
N LEU A 105 8.13 -3.11 -3.52
CA LEU A 105 8.41 -3.13 -4.96
C LEU A 105 9.80 -2.56 -5.27
N LEU A 106 10.10 -1.36 -4.78
CA LEU A 106 11.38 -0.68 -5.02
C LEU A 106 12.58 -1.40 -4.38
N ALA A 107 12.34 -2.28 -3.40
CA ALA A 107 13.38 -3.09 -2.76
C ALA A 107 13.59 -4.45 -3.42
N LEU A 108 12.74 -4.85 -4.38
CA LEU A 108 12.88 -6.14 -5.07
C LEU A 108 14.19 -6.23 -5.83
N LYS A 109 14.88 -7.35 -5.64
CA LYS A 109 16.08 -7.71 -6.39
C LYS A 109 15.80 -8.88 -7.33
N TRP A 110 16.62 -9.04 -8.37
CA TRP A 110 16.50 -10.20 -9.27
C TRP A 110 16.64 -11.54 -8.55
N THR A 111 17.39 -11.59 -7.44
CA THR A 111 17.48 -12.77 -6.56
C THR A 111 16.17 -13.11 -5.85
N ASP A 112 15.23 -12.17 -5.78
CA ASP A 112 13.91 -12.37 -5.19
C ASP A 112 12.88 -12.87 -6.23
N PHE A 113 13.23 -12.93 -7.52
CA PHE A 113 12.36 -13.39 -8.61
C PHE A 113 12.74 -14.80 -9.09
N ASN A 114 11.80 -15.75 -8.97
CA ASN A 114 11.96 -17.09 -9.52
C ASN A 114 11.07 -17.27 -10.75
N ALA A 115 11.67 -17.11 -11.92
CA ALA A 115 10.95 -17.24 -13.20
C ALA A 115 10.46 -18.66 -13.52
N LYS A 116 11.06 -19.70 -12.91
CA LYS A 116 10.66 -21.10 -13.15
C LYS A 116 9.41 -21.45 -12.35
N GLN A 117 9.37 -21.01 -11.09
CA GLN A 117 8.23 -21.22 -10.20
C GLN A 117 7.16 -20.15 -10.35
N GLY A 118 7.45 -19.04 -11.03
CA GLY A 118 6.53 -17.91 -11.15
C GLY A 118 6.30 -17.24 -9.80
N THR A 119 7.36 -17.00 -9.02
CA THR A 119 7.23 -16.43 -7.66
C THR A 119 8.08 -15.19 -7.42
N LEU A 120 7.60 -14.33 -6.53
CA LEU A 120 8.35 -13.20 -5.96
C LEU A 120 8.48 -13.38 -4.44
N ARG A 121 9.71 -13.20 -3.93
CA ARG A 121 10.02 -13.30 -2.51
C ARG A 121 10.16 -11.92 -1.86
N ILE A 122 9.15 -11.52 -1.10
CA ILE A 122 9.09 -10.22 -0.42
C ILE A 122 9.74 -10.34 0.95
N THR A 123 10.92 -9.75 1.10
CA THR A 123 11.72 -9.85 2.33
C THR A 123 12.26 -8.50 2.82
N LYS A 124 12.07 -7.44 2.04
CA LYS A 124 12.73 -6.14 2.21
C LYS A 124 11.76 -5.03 1.85
N THR A 125 11.97 -3.86 2.42
CA THR A 125 11.33 -2.61 1.99
C THR A 125 12.37 -1.50 1.99
N ILE A 126 12.29 -0.58 1.03
CA ILE A 126 13.17 0.57 0.99
C ILE A 126 12.66 1.67 1.92
N TYR A 127 13.55 2.20 2.75
CA TYR A 127 13.31 3.38 3.56
C TYR A 127 14.21 4.52 3.06
N ASN A 128 13.59 5.60 2.58
CA ASN A 128 14.28 6.75 2.01
C ASN A 128 13.51 8.05 2.36
N PRO A 129 13.67 8.59 3.58
CA PRO A 129 12.94 9.76 4.03
C PRO A 129 13.42 11.05 3.35
N THR A 130 14.69 11.10 2.92
CA THR A 130 15.29 12.28 2.28
C THR A 130 15.07 12.34 0.78
N ASN A 131 14.43 11.31 0.20
CA ASN A 131 14.22 11.15 -1.24
C ASN A 131 15.52 11.31 -2.06
N ASN A 132 16.63 10.82 -1.51
CA ASN A 132 17.95 10.83 -2.15
C ASN A 132 18.31 9.40 -2.57
N PHE A 133 18.61 9.19 -3.84
CA PHE A 133 18.77 7.84 -4.40
C PHE A 133 20.00 7.09 -3.88
N GLU A 134 21.00 7.79 -3.34
CA GLU A 134 22.18 7.20 -2.71
C GLU A 134 21.94 6.93 -1.21
N LYS A 135 21.12 7.74 -0.55
CA LYS A 135 20.83 7.65 0.88
C LYS A 135 19.52 6.91 1.13
N TYR A 136 19.59 5.58 1.10
CA TYR A 136 18.48 4.69 1.44
C TYR A 136 18.90 3.58 2.40
N GLN A 137 17.93 3.00 3.09
CA GLN A 137 18.12 1.81 3.91
C GLN A 137 17.20 0.69 3.42
N LEU A 138 17.73 -0.52 3.31
CA LEU A 138 16.91 -1.72 3.14
C LEU A 138 16.55 -2.24 4.53
N LEU A 139 15.28 -2.14 4.88
CA LEU A 139 14.76 -2.64 6.14
C LEU A 139 14.10 -3.99 5.92
N THR A 140 14.22 -4.88 6.89
CA THR A 140 13.34 -6.04 6.95
C THR A 140 11.95 -5.58 7.36
N PRO A 141 10.88 -6.17 6.83
CA PRO A 141 9.53 -5.89 7.32
C PRO A 141 9.43 -6.12 8.83
N LYS A 142 8.71 -5.24 9.53
CA LYS A 142 8.65 -5.18 11.00
C LYS A 142 8.04 -6.44 11.65
N THR A 143 7.34 -7.28 10.90
CA THR A 143 6.69 -8.51 11.39
C THR A 143 7.04 -9.71 10.52
N THR A 144 7.10 -10.90 11.11
CA THR A 144 7.36 -12.17 10.41
C THR A 144 6.37 -12.42 9.28
N GLY A 145 5.08 -12.15 9.50
CA GLY A 145 4.02 -12.28 8.50
C GLY A 145 4.13 -11.34 7.29
N SER A 146 4.99 -10.31 7.36
CA SER A 146 5.25 -9.45 6.21
C SER A 146 6.30 -10.04 5.26
N ARG A 147 7.07 -11.05 5.69
CA ARG A 147 7.96 -11.84 4.83
C ARG A 147 7.14 -12.94 4.17
N ARG A 148 7.04 -12.90 2.85
CA ARG A 148 6.16 -13.82 2.12
C ARG A 148 6.71 -14.11 0.73
N THR A 149 6.27 -15.22 0.17
CA THR A 149 6.47 -15.55 -1.24
C THR A 149 5.09 -15.53 -1.89
N ILE A 150 4.98 -14.83 -3.01
CA ILE A 150 3.72 -14.75 -3.75
C ILE A 150 3.90 -15.35 -5.13
N GLU A 151 2.89 -16.04 -5.62
CA GLU A 151 2.81 -16.52 -7.00
C GLU A 151 2.39 -15.38 -7.93
N ILE A 152 2.94 -15.34 -9.14
CA ILE A 152 2.61 -14.35 -10.16
C ILE A 152 2.29 -15.05 -11.47
N ASP A 153 1.33 -14.49 -12.20
CA ASP A 153 0.90 -15.05 -13.48
C ASP A 153 2.02 -15.07 -14.52
N GLU A 154 1.90 -15.99 -15.48
CA GLU A 154 2.86 -16.14 -16.59
C GLU A 154 3.06 -14.84 -17.37
N MET A 155 2.01 -14.02 -17.48
CA MET A 155 2.06 -12.68 -18.08
C MET A 155 3.07 -11.78 -17.35
N LEU A 156 3.04 -11.73 -16.02
CA LEU A 156 4.00 -10.94 -15.23
C LEU A 156 5.42 -11.51 -15.33
N VAL A 157 5.56 -12.84 -15.34
CA VAL A 157 6.85 -13.50 -15.55
C VAL A 157 7.47 -13.06 -16.89
N LYS A 158 6.67 -13.04 -17.96
CA LYS A 158 7.11 -12.57 -19.29
C LYS A 158 7.49 -11.09 -19.27
N MET A 159 6.70 -10.23 -18.63
CA MET A 159 7.00 -8.80 -18.49
C MET A 159 8.32 -8.56 -17.73
N LEU A 160 8.53 -9.25 -16.61
CA LEU A 160 9.76 -9.15 -15.82
C LEU A 160 10.98 -9.63 -16.59
N LYS A 161 10.89 -10.74 -17.34
CA LYS A 161 11.99 -11.19 -18.22
C LYS A 161 12.33 -10.17 -19.31
N LYS A 162 11.32 -9.58 -19.95
CA LYS A 162 11.54 -8.53 -20.96
C LYS A 162 12.22 -7.31 -20.33
N HIS A 163 11.81 -6.94 -19.12
CA HIS A 163 12.44 -5.86 -18.37
C HIS A 163 13.88 -6.17 -17.96
N GLU A 164 14.19 -7.41 -17.59
CA GLU A 164 15.55 -7.85 -17.29
C GLU A 164 16.49 -7.66 -18.49
N ILE A 165 16.03 -8.01 -19.69
CA ILE A 165 16.78 -7.82 -20.94
C ILE A 165 17.05 -6.34 -21.17
N LYS A 166 16.00 -5.50 -21.08
CA LYS A 166 16.16 -4.04 -21.26
C LYS A 166 17.11 -3.43 -20.23
N GLN A 167 17.04 -3.88 -18.98
CA GLN A 167 17.93 -3.39 -17.94
C GLN A 167 19.40 -3.79 -18.19
N LYS A 168 19.65 -4.99 -18.75
CA LYS A 168 21.00 -5.40 -19.18
C LYS A 168 21.55 -4.49 -20.28
N GLU A 169 20.71 -4.06 -21.22
CA GLU A 169 21.09 -3.08 -22.25
C GLU A 169 21.44 -1.72 -21.63
N THR A 170 20.61 -1.21 -20.71
CA THR A 170 20.88 0.03 -19.97
C THR A 170 22.18 -0.06 -19.17
N LYS A 171 22.42 -1.18 -18.50
CA LYS A 171 23.67 -1.43 -17.76
C LYS A 171 24.89 -1.40 -18.67
N LEU A 172 24.80 -1.96 -19.87
CA LEU A 172 25.90 -1.91 -20.85
C LEU A 172 26.13 -0.49 -21.35
N LYS A 173 25.05 0.24 -21.68
CA LYS A 173 25.11 1.63 -22.15
C LYS A 173 25.71 2.58 -21.11
N ASN A 174 25.38 2.38 -19.83
CA ASN A 174 25.77 3.28 -18.73
C ASN A 174 26.90 2.71 -17.86
N LYS A 175 27.66 1.74 -18.38
CA LYS A 175 28.72 1.01 -17.65
C LYS A 175 29.65 1.89 -16.78
N PRO A 176 30.09 3.10 -17.19
CA PRO A 176 30.97 3.93 -16.37
C PRO A 176 30.35 4.42 -15.05
N ILE A 177 29.03 4.60 -15.00
CA ILE A 177 28.31 5.15 -13.85
C ILE A 177 27.40 4.14 -13.14
N TYR A 178 27.21 2.94 -13.74
CA TYR A 178 26.24 1.98 -13.26
C TYR A 178 26.74 1.21 -12.02
N GLN A 179 26.05 1.38 -10.90
CA GLN A 179 26.28 0.65 -9.66
C GLN A 179 25.29 -0.51 -9.54
N ASP A 180 25.71 -1.71 -9.92
CA ASP A 180 24.83 -2.88 -9.90
C ASP A 180 24.57 -3.39 -8.48
N ASN A 181 23.41 -2.99 -7.96
CA ASN A 181 22.88 -3.44 -6.67
C ASN A 181 21.84 -4.57 -6.81
N GLY A 182 21.57 -5.02 -8.05
CA GLY A 182 20.65 -6.10 -8.38
C GLY A 182 19.17 -5.76 -8.29
N PHE A 183 18.78 -4.49 -8.24
CA PHE A 183 17.37 -4.06 -8.16
C PHE A 183 16.62 -4.34 -9.46
N ILE A 184 15.39 -4.88 -9.34
CA ILE A 184 14.51 -5.06 -10.50
C ILE A 184 14.11 -3.68 -11.05
N PHE A 185 13.72 -2.75 -10.18
CA PHE A 185 13.30 -1.40 -10.56
C PHE A 185 14.41 -0.38 -10.28
N ALA A 186 15.53 -0.54 -10.98
CA ALA A 186 16.67 0.36 -10.92
C ALA A 186 16.52 1.57 -11.85
N ARG A 187 17.20 2.64 -11.49
CA ARG A 187 17.52 3.79 -12.35
C ARG A 187 18.60 3.41 -13.36
N ASP A 188 18.87 4.35 -14.25
CA ASP A 188 19.91 4.26 -15.27
C ASP A 188 21.34 4.18 -14.69
N ASP A 189 21.51 4.54 -13.42
CA ASP A 189 22.74 4.48 -12.63
C ASP A 189 22.81 3.22 -11.72
N GLY A 190 21.81 2.35 -11.74
CA GLY A 190 21.75 1.12 -10.93
C GLY A 190 21.23 1.29 -9.49
N HIS A 191 21.01 2.53 -9.03
CA HIS A 191 20.33 2.80 -7.76
C HIS A 191 18.82 2.52 -7.85
N PRO A 192 18.13 2.26 -6.73
CA PRO A 192 16.69 2.05 -6.76
C PRO A 192 15.97 3.33 -7.19
N GLN A 193 14.86 3.18 -7.89
CA GLN A 193 14.01 4.32 -8.21
C GLN A 193 13.42 4.99 -6.95
N LEU A 194 13.09 6.27 -7.08
CA LEU A 194 12.54 7.06 -6.00
C LEU A 194 11.01 6.96 -5.97
N ARG A 195 10.44 6.76 -4.78
CA ARG A 195 8.99 6.73 -4.58
C ARG A 195 8.30 7.99 -5.15
N LYS A 196 8.89 9.17 -4.91
CA LYS A 196 8.34 10.45 -5.37
C LYS A 196 8.21 10.52 -6.89
N VAL A 197 9.12 9.87 -7.63
CA VAL A 197 9.04 9.82 -9.10
C VAL A 197 7.79 9.07 -9.54
N PHE A 198 7.51 7.90 -8.95
CA PHE A 198 6.29 7.15 -9.28
C PHE A 198 5.02 7.85 -8.82
N GLU A 199 5.02 8.56 -7.70
CA GLU A 199 3.87 9.38 -7.28
C GLU A 199 3.56 10.50 -8.28
N THR A 200 4.58 11.25 -8.72
CA THR A 200 4.41 12.28 -9.75
C THR A 200 3.93 11.69 -11.07
N ARG A 201 4.50 10.56 -11.50
CA ARG A 201 4.10 9.91 -12.75
C ARG A 201 2.70 9.30 -12.68
N LEU A 202 2.31 8.76 -11.52
CA LEU A 202 0.96 8.27 -11.25
C LEU A 202 -0.06 9.41 -11.40
N HIS A 203 0.13 10.53 -10.70
CA HIS A 203 -0.78 11.68 -10.78
C HIS A 203 -0.93 12.18 -12.22
N ARG A 204 0.18 12.28 -12.96
CA ARG A 204 0.16 12.66 -14.39
C ARG A 204 -0.71 11.70 -15.22
N LEU A 205 -0.58 10.39 -15.01
CA LEU A 205 -1.34 9.38 -15.76
C LEU A 205 -2.82 9.34 -15.36
N LEU A 206 -3.14 9.53 -14.08
CA LEU A 206 -4.52 9.62 -13.59
C LEU A 206 -5.25 10.82 -14.22
N ASN A 207 -4.61 11.98 -14.27
CA ASN A 207 -5.16 13.16 -14.92
C ASN A 207 -5.42 12.92 -16.41
N LYS A 208 -4.50 12.23 -17.12
CA LYS A 208 -4.70 11.83 -18.51
C LYS A 208 -5.85 10.83 -18.69
N ALA A 209 -6.04 9.96 -17.71
CA ALA A 209 -7.11 8.96 -17.70
C ALA A 209 -8.49 9.55 -17.34
N GLY A 210 -8.56 10.82 -16.96
CA GLY A 210 -9.79 11.44 -16.47
C GLY A 210 -10.24 10.87 -15.10
N ILE A 211 -9.35 10.21 -14.37
CA ILE A 211 -9.65 9.61 -13.07
C ILE A 211 -9.43 10.66 -11.99
N GLN A 212 -10.53 11.10 -11.36
CA GLN A 212 -10.52 12.15 -10.33
C GLN A 212 -10.30 11.61 -8.90
N LYS A 213 -10.31 10.28 -8.73
CA LYS A 213 -10.06 9.62 -7.44
C LYS A 213 -8.65 9.92 -6.93
N ASN A 214 -8.49 10.03 -5.62
CA ASN A 214 -7.19 10.25 -4.98
C ASN A 214 -6.37 8.95 -4.90
N ILE A 215 -5.86 8.50 -6.05
CA ILE A 215 -5.13 7.24 -6.15
C ILE A 215 -3.64 7.47 -5.87
N THR A 216 -3.16 6.79 -4.84
CA THR A 216 -1.74 6.76 -4.46
C THR A 216 -1.10 5.43 -4.84
N PRO A 217 0.22 5.25 -4.75
CA PRO A 217 0.83 3.93 -4.93
C PRO A 217 0.27 2.87 -3.96
N HIS A 218 -0.23 3.28 -2.78
CA HIS A 218 -0.87 2.35 -1.85
C HIS A 218 -2.28 1.93 -2.31
N SER A 219 -2.99 2.78 -3.05
CA SER A 219 -4.31 2.47 -3.61
C SER A 219 -4.30 1.24 -4.52
N PHE A 220 -3.21 0.96 -5.24
CA PHE A 220 -3.09 -0.27 -6.02
C PHE A 220 -3.17 -1.55 -5.18
N ARG A 221 -2.77 -1.50 -3.91
CA ARG A 221 -2.93 -2.60 -2.97
C ARG A 221 -4.40 -2.80 -2.59
N HIS A 222 -5.14 -1.71 -2.43
CA HIS A 222 -6.59 -1.75 -2.21
C HIS A 222 -7.31 -2.28 -3.45
N THR A 223 -6.91 -1.83 -4.65
CA THR A 223 -7.40 -2.38 -5.93
C THR A 223 -7.14 -3.88 -6.01
N HIS A 224 -5.92 -4.34 -5.74
CA HIS A 224 -5.60 -5.77 -5.76
C HIS A 224 -6.49 -6.57 -4.80
N ALA A 225 -6.65 -6.07 -3.57
CA ALA A 225 -7.51 -6.71 -2.57
C ALA A 225 -8.98 -6.77 -3.04
N SER A 226 -9.50 -5.65 -3.56
CA SER A 226 -10.87 -5.53 -4.06
C SER A 226 -11.13 -6.54 -5.18
N LEU A 227 -10.27 -6.57 -6.20
CA LEU A 227 -10.39 -7.48 -7.33
C LEU A 227 -10.22 -8.95 -6.93
N MET A 228 -9.40 -9.25 -5.91
CA MET A 228 -9.33 -10.61 -5.37
C MET A 228 -10.65 -11.03 -4.71
N PHE A 229 -11.30 -10.12 -3.97
CA PHE A 229 -12.62 -10.39 -3.39
C PHE A 229 -13.70 -10.58 -4.44
N GLU A 230 -13.70 -9.75 -5.49
CA GLU A 230 -14.60 -9.93 -6.63
C GLU A 230 -14.37 -11.27 -7.35
N ALA A 231 -13.13 -11.74 -7.40
CA ALA A 231 -12.76 -13.05 -7.92
C ALA A 231 -13.12 -14.22 -6.97
N GLY A 232 -13.68 -13.94 -5.79
CA GLY A 232 -14.15 -14.94 -4.83
C GLY A 232 -13.11 -15.38 -3.79
N ALA A 233 -11.97 -14.69 -3.68
CA ALA A 233 -10.98 -15.00 -2.65
C ALA A 233 -11.54 -14.76 -1.25
N THR A 234 -11.17 -15.61 -0.30
CA THR A 234 -11.49 -15.46 1.11
C THR A 234 -10.67 -14.34 1.75
N ILE A 235 -11.18 -13.79 2.87
CA ILE A 235 -10.44 -12.79 3.66
C ILE A 235 -9.05 -13.29 4.09
N LYS A 236 -8.93 -14.59 4.39
CA LYS A 236 -7.68 -15.22 4.81
C LYS A 236 -6.66 -15.24 3.67
N GLU A 237 -7.07 -15.64 2.47
CA GLU A 237 -6.21 -15.66 1.28
C GLU A 237 -5.71 -14.25 0.93
N VAL A 238 -6.58 -13.25 0.98
CA VAL A 238 -6.19 -11.84 0.74
C VAL A 238 -5.21 -11.35 1.81
N MET A 239 -5.44 -11.66 3.09
CA MET A 239 -4.52 -11.28 4.17
C MET A 239 -3.14 -11.92 4.01
N GLU A 240 -3.08 -13.20 3.66
CA GLU A 240 -1.84 -13.92 3.40
C GLU A 240 -1.10 -13.34 2.19
N ARG A 241 -1.82 -13.12 1.08
CA ARG A 241 -1.30 -12.48 -0.13
C ARG A 241 -0.66 -11.12 0.15
N LEU A 242 -1.33 -10.32 0.96
CA LEU A 242 -0.91 -8.96 1.28
C LEU A 242 0.13 -8.91 2.41
N GLY A 243 0.19 -9.93 3.28
CA GLY A 243 1.01 -9.88 4.50
C GLY A 243 0.42 -8.91 5.53
N HIS A 244 -0.89 -8.93 5.72
CA HIS A 244 -1.57 -8.18 6.79
C HIS A 244 -1.56 -8.99 8.09
N THR A 245 -0.94 -8.44 9.13
CA THR A 245 -1.03 -8.99 10.50
C THR A 245 -2.26 -8.51 11.24
N ASP A 246 -2.82 -7.35 10.86
CA ASP A 246 -4.07 -6.81 11.39
C ASP A 246 -5.16 -6.92 10.30
N PRO A 247 -6.28 -7.61 10.56
CA PRO A 247 -7.37 -7.77 9.60
C PRO A 247 -8.13 -6.48 9.30
N LYS A 248 -8.04 -5.42 10.12
CA LYS A 248 -8.88 -4.21 9.99
C LYS A 248 -8.92 -3.66 8.57
N THR A 249 -7.76 -3.41 7.96
CA THR A 249 -7.69 -2.85 6.60
C THR A 249 -8.30 -3.79 5.56
N THR A 250 -8.03 -5.09 5.64
CA THR A 250 -8.63 -6.07 4.72
C THR A 250 -10.15 -6.15 4.91
N THR A 251 -10.61 -6.12 6.16
CA THR A 251 -12.02 -6.24 6.52
C THR A 251 -12.82 -5.07 5.98
N VAL A 252 -12.30 -3.84 6.10
CA VAL A 252 -12.95 -2.64 5.54
C VAL A 252 -13.15 -2.77 4.03
N ILE A 253 -12.12 -3.19 3.28
CA ILE A 253 -12.21 -3.41 1.83
C ILE A 253 -13.21 -4.53 1.52
N TYR A 254 -13.14 -5.64 2.25
CA TYR A 254 -14.04 -6.78 2.08
C TYR A 254 -15.51 -6.37 2.29
N THR A 255 -15.80 -5.61 3.34
CA THR A 255 -17.15 -5.10 3.63
C THR A 255 -17.67 -4.23 2.49
N HIS A 256 -16.83 -3.38 1.91
CA HIS A 256 -17.21 -2.53 0.79
C HIS A 256 -17.56 -3.35 -0.48
N VAL A 257 -16.70 -4.29 -0.87
CA VAL A 257 -16.94 -5.17 -2.04
C VAL A 257 -18.13 -6.10 -1.82
N THR A 258 -18.31 -6.60 -0.59
CA THR A 258 -19.48 -7.44 -0.29
C THR A 258 -20.76 -6.64 -0.27
N GLN A 259 -20.74 -5.36 0.15
CA GLN A 259 -21.89 -4.46 0.06
C GLN A 259 -22.35 -4.28 -1.39
N SER A 260 -21.44 -4.09 -2.34
CA SER A 260 -21.78 -4.01 -3.77
C SER A 260 -22.26 -5.36 -4.34
N THR A 261 -21.92 -6.47 -3.69
CA THR A 261 -22.31 -7.84 -4.08
C THR A 261 -23.53 -8.39 -3.31
N LYS A 262 -24.06 -7.66 -2.30
CA LYS A 262 -25.10 -8.13 -1.37
C LYS A 262 -26.36 -8.65 -2.06
N GLU A 263 -26.72 -8.06 -3.21
CA GLU A 263 -27.89 -8.50 -4.00
C GLU A 263 -27.78 -9.97 -4.43
N LYS A 264 -26.58 -10.42 -4.85
CA LYS A 264 -26.36 -11.80 -5.29
C LYS A 264 -26.40 -12.79 -4.13
N THR A 265 -25.79 -12.45 -3.01
CA THR A 265 -25.74 -13.32 -1.81
C THR A 265 -27.13 -13.49 -1.19
N SER A 266 -27.90 -12.41 -1.08
CA SER A 266 -29.27 -12.46 -0.56
C SER A 266 -30.18 -13.32 -1.44
N GLN A 267 -30.07 -13.19 -2.77
CA GLN A 267 -30.82 -14.01 -3.73
C GLN A 267 -30.42 -15.50 -3.66
N GLN A 268 -29.12 -15.80 -3.53
CA GLN A 268 -28.65 -17.18 -3.38
C GLN A 268 -29.12 -17.82 -2.06
N PHE A 269 -29.06 -17.08 -0.95
CA PHE A 269 -29.57 -17.55 0.35
C PHE A 269 -31.08 -17.79 0.30
N SER A 270 -31.85 -16.84 -0.24
CA SER A 270 -33.30 -16.99 -0.41
C SER A 270 -33.66 -18.22 -1.25
N LYS A 271 -32.90 -18.50 -2.31
CA LYS A 271 -33.07 -19.70 -3.14
C LYS A 271 -32.72 -20.99 -2.38
N LEU A 272 -31.68 -20.98 -1.55
CA LEU A 272 -31.27 -22.13 -0.73
C LEU A 272 -32.30 -22.44 0.37
N MET A 273 -32.85 -21.40 0.99
CA MET A 273 -33.82 -21.52 2.08
C MET A 273 -35.26 -21.75 1.59
N LYS A 274 -35.46 -21.72 0.27
CA LYS A 274 -36.79 -21.90 -0.35
C LYS A 274 -37.25 -23.35 -0.12
N GLY A 275 -38.30 -23.51 0.69
CA GLY A 275 -38.87 -24.81 1.05
C GLY A 275 -38.58 -25.29 2.47
N LEU A 276 -37.87 -24.52 3.31
CA LEU A 276 -37.71 -24.84 4.73
C LEU A 276 -38.91 -24.43 5.61
N LEU A 277 -39.82 -23.63 5.08
CA LEU A 277 -41.04 -23.15 5.75
C LEU A 277 -42.31 -23.79 5.18
N HIS A 278 -42.19 -24.91 4.48
CA HIS A 278 -43.30 -25.74 4.01
C HIS A 278 -43.09 -27.18 4.46
#